data_AF-M3BWL7-F1
#
_entry.id   AF-M3BWL7-F1
#
_cell.length_a   1.000
_cell.length_b   1.000
_cell.length_c   1.000
_cell.angle_alpha   90.00
_cell.angle_beta   90.00
_cell.angle_gamma   90.00
#
_symmetry.space_group_name_H-M   'P 1'
#
loop_
_entity.id
_entity.type
_entity.pdbx_description
1 polymer ?
#
loop_
_entity_poly.entity_id
_entity_poly.type
_entity_poly.pdbx_seq_one_letter_code
_entity_poly.pdbx_strand_id
1 'polypeptide(L)'
;MLLPSPPKTLAAAILLSLASHTSATLLWDGRLNNYTSASFLSNWSWSNPIGPYQYYIHGSGSVSDYISLSPTYKNPHDTNSLRGIQLSIDNTSSWNGQYMMRTELIPFSTTAKINESKVFYHFSLSHTNVNPPSITEEHQICFFESHFMELKYGPIAL
;
A
#
# COMPACT_ATOMS: atom_id res chain seq x y z
N MET A 1 12.07 -24.28 -60.15
CA MET A 1 10.94 -23.37 -59.84
C MET A 1 11.09 -22.98 -58.37
N LEU A 2 11.70 -21.82 -58.09
CA LEU A 2 11.92 -21.33 -56.73
C LEU A 2 10.63 -20.67 -56.25
N LEU A 3 10.08 -21.13 -55.14
CA LEU A 3 8.94 -20.47 -54.48
C LEU A 3 9.38 -19.05 -54.06
N PRO A 4 8.57 -18.01 -54.31
CA PRO A 4 8.91 -16.65 -53.90
C PRO A 4 8.98 -16.57 -52.37
N SER A 5 10.00 -15.88 -51.87
CA SER A 5 10.14 -15.58 -50.45
C SER A 5 8.96 -14.71 -49.98
N PRO A 6 8.40 -14.97 -48.78
CA PRO A 6 7.27 -14.21 -48.27
C PRO A 6 7.64 -12.72 -48.14
N PRO A 7 6.69 -11.81 -48.41
CA PRO A 7 6.97 -10.38 -48.37
C PRO A 7 7.35 -9.94 -46.94
N LYS A 8 8.48 -9.25 -46.82
CA LYS A 8 9.07 -8.75 -45.55
C LYS A 8 8.09 -7.92 -44.70
N THR A 9 7.05 -7.36 -45.32
CA THR A 9 5.97 -6.61 -44.67
C THR A 9 5.08 -7.46 -43.78
N LEU A 10 4.90 -8.75 -44.09
CA LEU A 10 4.06 -9.66 -43.29
C LEU A 10 4.74 -10.02 -41.95
N ALA A 11 6.09 -10.15 -41.96
CA ALA A 11 6.87 -10.43 -40.76
C ALA A 11 6.92 -9.24 -39.78
N ALA A 12 6.94 -8.00 -40.30
CA ALA A 12 6.90 -6.78 -39.47
C ALA A 12 5.54 -6.58 -38.79
N ALA A 13 4.43 -6.93 -39.46
CA ALA A 13 3.08 -6.84 -38.90
C ALA A 13 2.86 -7.83 -37.74
N ILE A 14 3.44 -9.03 -37.83
CA ILE A 14 3.35 -10.04 -36.75
C ILE A 14 4.15 -9.57 -35.52
N LEU A 15 5.33 -8.98 -35.70
CA LEU A 15 6.14 -8.47 -34.58
C LEU A 15 5.44 -7.30 -33.84
N LEU A 16 4.70 -6.45 -34.55
CA LEU A 16 3.87 -5.40 -33.94
C LEU A 16 2.65 -5.95 -33.20
N SER A 17 2.05 -7.08 -33.64
CA SER A 17 0.95 -7.73 -32.91
C SER A 17 1.37 -8.45 -31.63
N LEU A 18 2.67 -8.76 -31.49
CA LEU A 18 3.27 -9.31 -30.27
C LEU A 18 3.63 -8.24 -29.23
N ALA A 19 3.47 -6.95 -29.56
CA ALA A 19 3.42 -5.89 -28.56
C ALA A 19 2.08 -5.91 -27.82
N SER A 20 1.75 -7.07 -27.26
CA SER A 20 0.71 -7.24 -26.26
C SER A 20 1.07 -6.32 -25.11
N HIS A 21 0.38 -5.18 -25.02
CA HIS A 21 0.52 -4.31 -23.87
C HIS A 21 0.03 -5.12 -22.67
N THR A 22 0.94 -5.56 -21.81
CA THR A 22 0.58 -6.07 -20.49
C THR A 22 0.12 -4.87 -19.68
N SER A 23 -1.13 -4.44 -19.90
CA SER A 23 -1.76 -3.41 -19.08
C SER A 23 -2.05 -4.05 -17.72
N ALA A 24 -1.31 -3.67 -16.70
CA ALA A 24 -1.69 -3.98 -15.33
C ALA A 24 -2.89 -3.11 -14.96
N THR A 25 -3.99 -3.73 -14.53
CA THR A 25 -5.16 -3.00 -14.04
C THR A 25 -4.96 -2.67 -12.56
N LEU A 26 -5.14 -1.41 -12.19
CA LEU A 26 -5.21 -1.01 -10.79
C LEU A 26 -6.53 -1.51 -10.19
N LEU A 27 -6.46 -2.50 -9.29
CA LEU A 27 -7.65 -3.08 -8.66
C LEU A 27 -8.17 -2.21 -7.51
N TRP A 28 -7.27 -1.58 -6.76
CA TRP A 28 -7.57 -0.72 -5.62
C TRP A 28 -6.47 0.33 -5.49
N ASP A 29 -6.83 1.56 -5.10
CA ASP A 29 -5.91 2.70 -5.02
C ASP A 29 -5.77 3.24 -3.59
N GLY A 30 -4.63 2.95 -2.97
CA GLY A 30 -4.27 3.41 -1.62
C GLY A 30 -3.51 4.74 -1.56
N ARG A 31 -3.31 5.45 -2.68
CA ARG A 31 -2.41 6.62 -2.71
C ARG A 31 -2.98 7.91 -2.10
N LEU A 32 -4.25 7.88 -1.67
CA LEU A 32 -4.94 8.99 -1.01
C LEU A 32 -4.94 10.33 -1.78
N ASN A 33 -4.87 10.28 -3.12
CA ASN A 33 -4.81 11.48 -3.96
C ASN A 33 -6.03 12.41 -3.80
N ASN A 34 -7.18 11.86 -3.40
CA ASN A 34 -8.40 12.63 -3.15
C ASN A 34 -8.46 13.28 -1.75
N TYR A 35 -7.41 13.14 -0.95
CA TYR A 35 -7.37 13.61 0.44
C TYR A 35 -6.17 14.52 0.70
N THR A 36 -6.41 15.59 1.46
CA THR A 36 -5.37 16.54 1.87
C THR A 36 -4.89 16.31 3.29
N SER A 37 -5.68 15.63 4.12
CA SER A 37 -5.39 15.24 5.50
C SER A 37 -5.94 13.84 5.79
N ALA A 38 -5.52 13.24 6.91
CA ALA A 38 -6.03 11.94 7.36
C ALA A 38 -7.39 12.03 8.07
N SER A 39 -7.96 13.22 8.28
CA SER A 39 -9.18 13.40 9.08
C SER A 39 -10.42 12.70 8.51
N PHE A 40 -10.42 12.34 7.22
CA PHE A 40 -11.49 11.53 6.63
C PHE A 40 -11.62 10.14 7.28
N LEU A 41 -10.53 9.61 7.85
CA LEU A 41 -10.53 8.30 8.51
C LEU A 41 -11.45 8.28 9.74
N SER A 42 -11.67 9.42 10.39
CA SER A 42 -12.64 9.53 11.51
C SER A 42 -14.10 9.30 11.09
N ASN A 43 -14.40 9.36 9.79
CA ASN A 43 -15.75 9.14 9.26
C ASN A 43 -16.01 7.67 8.86
N TRP A 44 -14.98 6.84 8.83
CA TRP A 44 -15.12 5.40 8.55
C TRP A 44 -15.64 4.69 9.81
N SER A 45 -16.56 3.74 9.61
CA SER A 45 -16.98 2.81 10.66
C SER A 45 -17.51 1.50 10.06
N TRP A 46 -17.72 0.48 10.88
CA TRP A 46 -18.36 -0.77 10.44
C TRP A 46 -19.77 -0.57 9.85
N SER A 47 -20.51 0.42 10.33
CA SER A 47 -21.85 0.76 9.82
C SER A 47 -21.82 1.79 8.67
N ASN A 48 -20.67 2.43 8.44
CA ASN A 48 -20.45 3.39 7.37
C ASN A 48 -19.06 3.20 6.75
N PRO A 49 -18.83 2.09 6.03
CA PRO A 49 -17.51 1.79 5.51
C PRO A 49 -17.28 2.58 4.22
N ILE A 50 -16.67 3.76 4.37
CA ILE A 50 -16.42 4.73 3.30
C ILE A 50 -14.93 5.01 3.08
N GLY A 51 -14.57 5.48 1.89
CA GLY A 51 -13.17 5.78 1.57
C GLY A 51 -12.33 4.53 1.26
N PRO A 52 -11.03 4.69 0.99
CA PRO A 52 -10.20 3.60 0.48
C PRO A 52 -9.64 2.67 1.55
N TYR A 53 -9.70 3.04 2.83
CA TYR A 53 -9.13 2.25 3.94
C TYR A 53 -10.13 2.05 5.07
N GLN A 54 -10.08 0.87 5.67
CA GLN A 54 -10.62 0.61 6.99
C GLN A 54 -9.65 1.13 8.04
N TYR A 55 -10.18 1.76 9.08
CA TYR A 55 -9.40 2.35 10.15
C TYR A 55 -10.03 2.05 11.50
N TYR A 56 -9.59 0.95 12.11
CA TYR A 56 -10.04 0.52 13.44
C TYR A 56 -8.93 -0.06 14.32
N ILE A 57 -7.76 -0.37 13.74
CA ILE A 57 -6.60 -0.90 14.46
C ILE A 57 -5.69 0.28 14.79
N HIS A 58 -6.03 0.97 15.86
CA HIS A 58 -5.32 2.13 16.39
C HIS A 58 -5.52 2.24 17.90
N GLY A 59 -4.79 3.16 18.51
CA GLY A 59 -4.89 3.48 19.94
C GLY A 59 -6.08 4.36 20.32
N SER A 60 -6.08 4.86 21.56
CA SER A 60 -7.16 5.69 22.11
C SER A 60 -7.10 7.17 21.70
N GLY A 61 -6.00 7.61 21.08
CA GLY A 61 -5.75 8.95 20.59
C GLY A 61 -6.55 9.30 19.33
N SER A 62 -6.40 10.55 18.92
CA SER A 62 -6.98 11.08 17.69
C SER A 62 -6.27 10.53 16.45
N VAL A 63 -6.93 10.61 15.28
CA VAL A 63 -6.30 10.22 14.01
C VAL A 63 -4.96 10.91 13.77
N SER A 64 -4.86 12.20 14.13
CA SER A 64 -3.64 12.99 13.93
C SER A 64 -2.46 12.55 14.80
N ASP A 65 -2.70 11.80 15.88
CA ASP A 65 -1.63 11.25 16.71
C ASP A 65 -0.91 10.10 15.99
N TYR A 66 -1.61 9.42 15.07
CA TYR A 66 -1.12 8.20 14.43
C TYR A 66 -0.87 8.35 12.92
N ILE A 67 -1.64 9.21 12.24
CA ILE A 67 -1.63 9.29 10.78
C ILE A 67 -1.61 10.74 10.31
N SER A 68 -0.61 11.06 9.51
CA SER A 68 -0.47 12.38 8.86
C SER A 68 -0.19 12.23 7.37
N LEU A 69 -0.70 13.17 6.56
CA LEU A 69 -0.47 13.22 5.11
C LEU A 69 0.35 14.45 4.75
N SER A 70 1.39 14.28 3.93
CA SER A 70 2.19 15.39 3.42
C SER A 70 2.81 15.07 2.06
N PRO A 71 2.95 16.06 1.13
CA PRO A 71 3.75 15.91 -0.08
C PRO A 71 5.21 15.51 0.19
N THR A 72 5.75 15.78 1.38
CA THR A 72 7.13 15.44 1.77
C THR A 72 7.29 14.00 2.27
N TYR A 73 6.20 13.28 2.51
CA TYR A 73 6.23 11.91 3.05
C TYR A 73 6.27 10.82 1.96
N LYS A 74 6.04 11.18 0.69
CA LYS A 74 6.10 10.21 -0.42
C LYS A 74 7.51 10.04 -0.93
N ASN A 75 7.72 8.99 -1.71
CA ASN A 75 8.88 8.89 -2.57
C ASN A 75 8.88 10.09 -3.57
N PRO A 76 9.95 10.92 -3.61
CA PRO A 76 10.00 12.06 -4.52
C PRO A 76 9.92 11.64 -6.01
N HIS A 77 10.29 10.40 -6.33
CA HIS A 77 10.21 9.85 -7.69
C HIS A 77 8.83 9.26 -8.05
N ASP A 78 7.93 9.11 -7.07
CA ASP A 78 6.53 8.75 -7.37
C ASP A 78 5.75 10.01 -7.77
N THR A 79 5.61 10.21 -9.07
CA THR A 79 4.86 11.34 -9.64
C THR A 79 3.35 11.16 -9.58
N ASN A 80 2.85 9.96 -9.27
CA ASN A 80 1.42 9.66 -9.26
C ASN A 80 0.77 9.76 -7.89
N SER A 81 1.56 9.78 -6.81
CA SER A 81 1.06 10.10 -5.47
C SER A 81 1.24 11.59 -5.17
N LEU A 82 0.17 12.26 -4.74
CA LEU A 82 0.21 13.68 -4.36
C LEU A 82 0.80 13.89 -2.96
N ARG A 83 0.67 12.89 -2.08
CA ARG A 83 1.14 12.88 -0.69
C ARG A 83 1.61 11.49 -0.30
N GLY A 84 2.45 11.41 0.73
CA GLY A 84 2.73 10.17 1.43
C GLY A 84 1.98 10.11 2.75
N ILE A 85 1.98 8.91 3.35
CA ILE A 85 1.35 8.63 4.64
C ILE A 85 2.47 8.44 5.65
N GLN A 86 2.48 9.26 6.70
CA GLN A 86 3.26 8.97 7.90
C GLN A 86 2.38 8.19 8.87
N LEU A 87 2.80 6.99 9.22
CA LEU A 87 2.23 6.18 10.30
C LEU A 87 3.12 6.35 11.53
N SER A 88 2.52 6.52 12.70
CA SER A 88 3.22 6.69 13.96
C SER A 88 2.59 5.78 15.01
N ILE A 89 3.45 5.22 15.85
CA ILE A 89 3.06 4.51 17.06
C ILE A 89 3.64 5.26 18.26
N ASP A 90 2.86 5.43 19.31
CA ASP A 90 3.25 6.02 20.58
C ASP A 90 2.68 5.18 21.72
N ASN A 91 2.88 5.60 22.98
CA ASN A 91 2.42 4.87 24.17
C ASN A 91 0.90 4.64 24.26
N THR A 92 0.10 5.29 23.41
CA THR A 92 -1.35 5.13 23.35
C THR A 92 -1.80 4.20 22.23
N SER A 93 -0.91 3.79 21.31
CA SER A 93 -1.20 2.91 20.15
C SER A 93 -1.52 1.45 20.52
N SER A 94 -2.11 1.19 21.68
CA SER A 94 -2.61 -0.13 22.07
C SER A 94 -4.04 -0.31 21.54
N TRP A 95 -4.20 -1.20 20.56
CA TRP A 95 -5.51 -1.59 20.07
C TRP A 95 -6.10 -2.69 20.97
N ASN A 96 -7.33 -2.50 21.46
CA ASN A 96 -8.03 -3.47 22.33
C ASN A 96 -7.24 -3.91 23.59
N GLY A 97 -6.38 -3.05 24.14
CA GLY A 97 -5.58 -3.36 25.32
C GLY A 97 -4.47 -4.39 25.07
N GLN A 98 -4.13 -4.66 23.80
CA GLN A 98 -3.00 -5.50 23.45
C GLN A 98 -1.68 -4.85 23.84
N TYR A 99 -0.67 -5.68 24.12
CA TYR A 99 0.68 -5.21 24.43
C TYR A 99 1.45 -4.74 23.18
N MET A 100 1.02 -5.16 21.99
CA MET A 100 1.60 -4.71 20.72
C MET A 100 1.11 -3.31 20.38
N MET A 101 2.05 -2.43 20.00
CA MET A 101 1.71 -1.08 19.54
C MET A 101 1.40 -1.12 18.05
N ARG A 102 0.19 -0.69 17.68
CA ARG A 102 -0.37 -0.88 16.34
C ARG A 102 -1.02 0.39 15.81
N THR A 103 -0.74 0.69 14.56
CA THR A 103 -1.48 1.65 13.74
C THR A 103 -1.49 1.09 12.33
N GLU A 104 -2.64 0.58 11.91
CA GLU A 104 -2.78 -0.16 10.67
C GLU A 104 -3.96 0.36 9.85
N LEU A 105 -3.74 0.43 8.55
CA LEU A 105 -4.76 0.73 7.55
C LEU A 105 -4.96 -0.51 6.68
N ILE A 106 -6.21 -0.98 6.60
CA ILE A 106 -6.56 -2.16 5.80
C ILE A 106 -7.27 -1.69 4.53
N PRO A 107 -6.91 -2.18 3.32
CA PRO A 107 -7.62 -1.85 2.10
C PRO A 107 -9.13 -2.07 2.22
N PHE A 108 -9.92 -1.06 1.84
CA PHE A 108 -11.37 -1.19 1.72
C PHE A 108 -11.80 -1.10 0.27
N SER A 109 -12.56 -2.10 -0.17
CA SER A 109 -13.31 -2.09 -1.42
C SER A 109 -14.46 -3.08 -1.32
N THR A 110 -15.58 -2.79 -1.97
CA THR A 110 -16.72 -3.71 -2.08
C THR A 110 -16.65 -4.60 -3.32
N THR A 111 -15.75 -4.30 -4.27
CA THR A 111 -15.72 -4.95 -5.59
C THR A 111 -14.34 -5.42 -6.04
N ALA A 112 -13.26 -4.86 -5.49
CA ALA A 112 -11.91 -5.19 -5.92
C ALA A 112 -11.50 -6.59 -5.45
N LYS A 113 -11.17 -7.46 -6.40
CA LYS A 113 -10.71 -8.84 -6.16
C LYS A 113 -9.20 -8.87 -5.86
N ILE A 114 -8.77 -8.16 -4.82
CA ILE A 114 -7.34 -8.01 -4.50
C ILE A 114 -6.67 -9.29 -4.01
N ASN A 115 -7.45 -10.34 -3.69
CA ASN A 115 -6.97 -11.64 -3.18
C ASN A 115 -7.24 -12.81 -4.14
N GLU A 116 -7.64 -12.55 -5.39
CA GLU A 116 -7.89 -13.59 -6.39
C GLU A 116 -6.82 -13.58 -7.47
N SER A 117 -6.40 -14.77 -7.94
CA SER A 117 -5.44 -14.93 -9.03
C SER A 117 -4.06 -14.27 -8.76
N LYS A 118 -3.34 -13.87 -9.81
CA LYS A 118 -2.06 -13.17 -9.70
C LYS A 118 -2.28 -11.68 -9.54
N VAL A 119 -1.88 -11.16 -8.39
CA VAL A 119 -2.01 -9.75 -7.98
C VAL A 119 -0.66 -9.23 -7.49
N PHE A 120 -0.46 -7.92 -7.59
CA PHE A 120 0.75 -7.25 -7.12
C PHE A 120 0.38 -6.20 -6.08
N TYR A 121 0.94 -6.33 -4.88
CA TYR A 121 0.77 -5.38 -3.79
C TYR A 121 1.95 -4.40 -3.80
N HIS A 122 1.67 -3.14 -4.14
CA HIS A 122 2.68 -2.10 -4.26
C HIS A 122 2.65 -1.16 -3.05
N PHE A 123 3.83 -0.90 -2.49
CA PHE A 123 4.04 0.14 -1.48
C PHE A 123 5.48 0.66 -1.60
N SER A 124 5.72 1.85 -1.05
CA SER A 124 7.06 2.43 -0.88
C SER A 124 7.19 2.84 0.57
N LEU A 125 8.30 2.46 1.21
CA LEU A 125 8.53 2.68 2.64
C LEU A 125 9.84 3.44 2.85
N SER A 126 9.85 4.34 3.81
CA SER A 126 11.05 5.01 4.33
C SER A 126 10.84 5.38 5.79
N HIS A 127 11.92 5.65 6.51
CA HIS A 127 11.88 6.31 7.81
C HIS A 127 12.90 7.45 7.83
N THR A 128 12.81 8.30 8.85
CA THR A 128 13.77 9.40 9.05
C THR A 128 14.63 9.15 10.29
N ASN A 129 15.52 10.09 10.60
CA ASN A 129 16.28 10.11 11.85
C ASN A 129 15.49 10.72 13.01
N VAL A 130 14.31 11.32 12.76
CA VAL A 130 13.39 11.81 13.79
C VAL A 130 12.38 10.71 14.07
N ASN A 131 12.31 10.27 15.33
CA ASN A 131 11.48 9.14 15.77
C ASN A 131 11.64 7.90 14.86
N PRO A 132 12.88 7.41 14.63
CA PRO A 132 13.08 6.21 13.82
C PRO A 132 12.38 5.01 14.49
N PRO A 133 11.95 4.00 13.71
CA PRO A 133 11.57 2.71 14.27
C PRO A 133 12.67 2.19 15.20
N SER A 134 12.26 1.56 16.29
CA SER A 134 13.23 1.08 17.26
C SER A 134 14.05 -0.08 16.70
N ILE A 135 15.32 -0.13 17.12
CA ILE A 135 16.22 -1.23 16.77
C ILE A 135 16.25 -2.32 17.86
N THR A 136 15.47 -2.19 18.92
CA THR A 136 15.43 -3.13 20.05
C THR A 136 14.12 -3.93 20.14
N GLU A 137 13.13 -3.60 19.30
CA GLU A 137 11.86 -4.33 19.23
C GLU A 137 11.60 -4.85 17.81
N GLU A 138 10.91 -5.98 17.68
CA GLU A 138 10.45 -6.50 16.40
C GLU A 138 9.32 -5.60 15.85
N HIS A 139 9.43 -5.25 14.58
CA HIS A 139 8.38 -4.59 13.81
C HIS A 139 7.91 -5.50 12.69
N GLN A 140 6.59 -5.64 12.53
CA GLN A 140 5.93 -6.31 11.41
C GLN A 140 5.26 -5.25 10.54
N ILE A 141 5.63 -5.20 9.27
CA ILE A 141 5.34 -4.07 8.37
C ILE A 141 4.78 -4.61 7.05
N CYS A 142 3.69 -3.99 6.56
CA CYS A 142 3.03 -4.38 5.31
C CYS A 142 2.77 -5.90 5.23
N PHE A 143 2.19 -6.43 6.31
CA PHE A 143 1.94 -7.85 6.50
C PHE A 143 0.50 -8.22 6.12
N PHE A 144 0.30 -9.50 5.78
CA PHE A 144 -1.02 -10.12 5.77
C PHE A 144 -1.32 -10.71 7.14
N GLU A 145 -2.60 -10.81 7.52
CA GLU A 145 -3.02 -11.36 8.83
C GLU A 145 -2.44 -12.74 9.14
N SER A 146 -2.26 -13.61 8.14
CA SER A 146 -1.66 -14.93 8.34
C SER A 146 -0.13 -14.94 8.33
N HIS A 147 0.50 -13.77 8.16
CA HIS A 147 1.95 -13.59 8.04
C HIS A 147 2.60 -14.45 6.94
N PHE A 148 1.86 -14.83 5.90
CA PHE A 148 2.43 -15.60 4.77
C PHE A 148 3.49 -14.81 4.00
N MET A 149 3.42 -13.47 4.05
CA MET A 149 4.39 -12.53 3.52
C MET A 149 4.30 -11.21 4.29
N GLU A 150 5.45 -10.65 4.65
CA GLU A 150 5.59 -9.40 5.39
C GLU A 150 7.02 -8.86 5.28
N LEU A 151 7.22 -7.60 5.68
CA LEU A 151 8.54 -7.07 6.02
C LEU A 151 8.71 -7.06 7.53
N LYS A 152 9.93 -7.38 8.00
CA LYS A 152 10.31 -7.24 9.40
C LYS A 152 11.49 -6.29 9.59
N TYR A 153 11.53 -5.60 10.73
CA TYR A 153 12.64 -4.75 11.15
C TYR A 153 12.91 -4.91 12.65
N GLY A 154 14.16 -4.74 13.09
CA GLY A 154 14.58 -4.95 14.47
C GLY A 154 14.98 -6.40 14.80
N PRO A 155 15.19 -6.74 16.08
CA PRO A 155 15.55 -8.08 16.52
C PRO A 155 14.38 -9.02 16.29
N ILE A 156 14.60 -9.99 15.41
CA ILE A 156 13.59 -11.01 15.08
C ILE A 156 13.64 -12.07 16.17
N ALA A 157 12.52 -12.26 16.89
CA ALA A 157 12.41 -13.40 17.78
C ALA A 157 12.38 -14.67 16.91
N LEU A 158 13.41 -15.51 17.04
CA LEU A 158 13.53 -16.80 16.36
C LEU A 158 12.58 -17.84 16.95
#